data_AF-A0A0G1DJI5-F1
#
_entry.id   AF-A0A0G1DJI5-F1
#
_cell.length_a   1.000
_cell.length_b   1.000
_cell.length_c   1.000
_cell.angle_alpha   90.00
_cell.angle_beta   90.00
_cell.angle_gamma   90.00
#
_symmetry.space_group_name_H-M   'P 1'
#
loop_
_entity.id
_entity.type
_entity.pdbx_description
1 polymer ?
#
loop_
_entity_poly.entity_id
_entity_poly.type
_entity_poly.pdbx_seq_one_letter_code
_entity_poly.pdbx_strand_id
1 'polypeptide(L)'
;MMPGLKIHSYPQTTTIKQLQDFFSILDSRIRKRFRLFNGSRQAAVDKKLYLKIYGEISREFLVFLEEQLSDKELSNLMDDLHGINTSEADNSRAACKSLILLLGYLDVIDDGLYKLDCRFDHFINNLLIDSLTGLNRQSAS
;
A
#
# COMPACT_ATOMS: atom_id res chain seq x y z
N MET A 1 22.19 18.15 -23.15
CA MET A 1 22.53 17.87 -21.74
C MET A 1 21.25 17.58 -21.00
N MET A 2 20.96 16.33 -20.66
CA MET A 2 19.80 16.00 -19.84
C MET A 2 20.18 16.10 -18.36
N PRO A 3 19.36 16.74 -17.51
CA PRO A 3 19.62 16.85 -16.08
C PRO A 3 19.58 15.44 -15.47
N GLY A 4 20.64 15.11 -14.71
CA GLY A 4 20.81 13.79 -14.12
C GLY A 4 19.63 13.40 -13.23
N LEU A 5 19.06 12.22 -13.49
CA LEU A 5 18.22 11.52 -12.52
C LEU A 5 19.05 11.37 -11.24
N LYS A 6 18.64 12.05 -10.17
CA LYS A 6 19.11 11.74 -8.82
C LYS A 6 18.53 10.39 -8.44
N ILE A 7 19.32 9.34 -8.61
CA ILE A 7 19.02 8.02 -8.07
C ILE A 7 19.08 8.19 -6.56
N HIS A 8 17.92 8.22 -5.90
CA HIS A 8 17.85 8.09 -4.46
C HIS A 8 18.18 6.63 -4.14
N SER A 9 19.43 6.38 -3.75
CA SER A 9 19.86 5.09 -3.23
C SER A 9 19.12 4.84 -1.91
N TYR A 10 18.19 3.89 -1.91
CA TYR A 10 17.59 3.41 -0.67
C TYR A 10 18.61 2.47 0.01
N PRO A 11 18.90 2.63 1.31
CA PRO A 11 19.75 1.68 2.04
C PRO A 11 19.16 0.26 1.96
N GLN A 12 20.05 -0.74 1.90
CA GLN A 12 19.72 -2.17 1.74
C GLN A 12 18.91 -2.79 2.90
N THR A 13 18.75 -2.06 4.00
CA THR A 13 17.89 -2.49 5.11
C THR A 13 16.87 -1.39 5.34
N THR A 14 15.60 -1.71 5.12
CA THR A 14 14.55 -0.71 5.26
C THR A 14 14.32 -0.45 6.74
N THR A 15 14.69 0.74 7.20
CA THR A 15 14.48 1.11 8.61
C THR A 15 12.99 1.34 8.89
N ILE A 16 12.57 1.11 10.14
CA ILE A 16 11.22 1.45 10.63
C ILE A 16 10.86 2.90 10.25
N LYS A 17 11.82 3.82 10.34
CA LYS A 17 11.63 5.23 9.99
C LYS A 17 11.31 5.43 8.51
N GLN A 18 12.05 4.79 7.59
CA GLN A 18 11.78 4.92 6.16
C GLN A 18 10.41 4.37 5.77
N LEU A 19 9.93 3.37 6.49
CA LEU A 19 8.61 2.79 6.29
C LEU A 19 7.50 3.67 6.84
N GLN A 20 7.72 4.27 8.02
CA GLN A 20 6.84 5.31 8.54
C GLN A 20 6.76 6.49 7.58
N ASP A 21 7.89 6.94 7.06
CA ASP A 21 7.98 8.02 6.07
C ASP A 21 7.25 7.60 4.78
N PHE A 22 7.46 6.38 4.29
CA PHE A 22 6.78 5.83 3.12
C PHE A 22 5.25 5.80 3.30
N PHE A 23 4.74 5.23 4.40
CA PHE A 23 3.30 5.17 4.64
C PHE A 23 2.70 6.57 4.89
N SER A 24 3.45 7.50 5.47
CA SER A 24 3.03 8.89 5.61
C SER A 24 2.92 9.59 4.25
N ILE A 25 3.89 9.39 3.36
CA ILE A 25 3.87 9.90 1.99
C ILE A 25 2.70 9.27 1.21
N LEU A 26 2.48 7.96 1.35
CA LEU A 26 1.38 7.23 0.73
C LEU A 26 0.02 7.76 1.21
N ASP A 27 -0.17 7.94 2.51
CA ASP A 27 -1.40 8.52 3.11
C ASP A 27 -1.67 9.92 2.54
N SER A 28 -0.65 10.78 2.54
CA SER A 28 -0.72 12.12 1.97
C SER A 28 -1.12 12.09 0.49
N ARG A 29 -0.50 11.18 -0.29
CA ARG A 29 -0.79 10.97 -1.72
C ARG A 29 -2.26 10.56 -1.92
N ILE A 30 -2.74 9.56 -1.19
CA ILE A 30 -4.14 9.09 -1.26
C ILE A 30 -5.11 10.22 -0.93
N ARG A 31 -4.92 10.90 0.22
CA ARG A 31 -5.80 11.98 0.66
C ARG A 31 -5.87 13.11 -0.35
N LYS A 32 -4.73 13.52 -0.89
CA LYS A 32 -4.65 14.56 -1.93
C LYS A 32 -5.33 14.12 -3.21
N ARG A 33 -5.06 12.89 -3.68
CA ARG A 33 -5.52 12.39 -4.97
C ARG A 33 -7.03 12.18 -5.00
N PHE A 34 -7.59 11.63 -3.92
CA PHE A 34 -9.02 11.39 -3.78
C PHE A 34 -9.77 12.54 -3.13
N ARG A 35 -9.09 13.63 -2.73
CA ARG A 35 -9.69 14.78 -2.03
C ARG A 35 -10.46 14.35 -0.76
N LEU A 36 -9.82 13.51 0.06
CA LEU A 36 -10.43 13.02 1.31
C LEU A 36 -10.23 14.03 2.44
N PHE A 37 -11.24 14.18 3.29
CA PHE A 37 -11.23 15.01 4.50
C PHE A 37 -10.96 16.50 4.24
N ASN A 38 -11.25 16.98 3.03
CA ASN A 38 -11.09 18.37 2.62
C ASN A 38 -12.36 19.23 2.81
N GLY A 39 -13.43 18.64 3.38
CA GLY A 39 -14.72 19.31 3.57
C GLY A 39 -15.70 19.24 2.40
N SER A 40 -15.34 18.63 1.26
CA SER A 40 -16.23 18.49 0.09
C SER A 40 -17.27 17.38 0.22
N ARG A 41 -17.11 16.48 1.20
CA ARG A 41 -18.00 15.34 1.48
C ARG A 41 -18.18 15.17 2.98
N GLN A 42 -19.23 14.43 3.36
CA GLN A 42 -19.43 14.05 4.76
C GLN A 42 -18.28 13.17 5.27
N ALA A 43 -17.83 13.41 6.50
CA ALA A 43 -16.70 12.69 7.09
C ALA A 43 -16.89 11.16 7.12
N ALA A 44 -18.12 10.68 7.31
CA ALA A 44 -18.43 9.25 7.27
C ALA A 44 -18.22 8.64 5.87
N VAL A 45 -18.54 9.39 4.81
CA VAL A 45 -18.33 8.98 3.41
C VAL A 45 -16.84 8.95 3.10
N ASP A 46 -16.09 9.97 3.49
CA ASP A 46 -14.64 10.00 3.33
C ASP A 46 -13.96 8.86 4.10
N LYS A 47 -14.40 8.56 5.34
CA LYS A 47 -13.90 7.44 6.12
C LYS A 47 -14.14 6.10 5.42
N LYS A 48 -15.34 5.88 4.86
CA LYS A 48 -15.66 4.65 4.12
C LYS A 48 -14.80 4.51 2.86
N LEU A 49 -14.62 5.59 2.12
CA LEU A 49 -13.78 5.60 0.91
C LEU A 49 -12.30 5.38 1.26
N TYR A 50 -11.82 6.04 2.31
CA TYR A 50 -10.47 5.86 2.83
C TYR A 50 -10.17 4.40 3.18
N LEU A 51 -11.05 3.77 3.97
CA LEU A 51 -10.90 2.35 4.32
C LEU A 51 -10.92 1.43 3.10
N LYS A 52 -11.78 1.73 2.11
CA LYS A 52 -11.81 0.96 0.86
C LYS A 52 -10.49 1.08 0.10
N ILE A 53 -9.96 2.28 -0.08
CA ILE A 53 -8.69 2.51 -0.79
C ILE A 53 -7.54 1.79 -0.08
N TYR A 54 -7.47 1.90 1.25
CA TYR A 54 -6.44 1.20 2.03
C TYR A 54 -6.57 -0.33 1.94
N GLY A 55 -7.80 -0.87 1.87
CA GLY A 55 -8.01 -2.30 1.63
C GLY A 55 -7.46 -2.75 0.27
N GLU A 56 -7.67 -1.95 -0.78
CA GLU A 56 -7.12 -2.24 -2.12
C GLU A 56 -5.59 -2.09 -2.16
N ILE A 57 -5.02 -1.10 -1.47
CA ILE A 57 -3.55 -0.95 -1.37
C ILE A 57 -2.91 -2.12 -0.63
N SER A 58 -3.52 -2.58 0.47
CA SER A 58 -3.02 -3.76 1.18
C SER A 58 -3.04 -5.01 0.30
N ARG A 59 -4.08 -5.17 -0.54
CA ARG A 59 -4.14 -6.27 -1.52
C ARG A 59 -3.04 -6.13 -2.58
N GLU A 60 -2.84 -4.93 -3.12
CA GLU A 60 -1.80 -4.68 -4.12
C GLU A 60 -0.39 -4.94 -3.57
N PHE A 61 -0.17 -4.66 -2.28
CA PHE A 61 1.08 -5.01 -1.61
C PHE A 61 1.30 -6.53 -1.58
N LEU A 62 0.27 -7.31 -1.23
CA LEU A 62 0.39 -8.77 -1.23
C LEU A 62 0.69 -9.31 -2.63
N VAL A 63 -0.01 -8.82 -3.66
CA VAL A 63 0.24 -9.19 -5.05
C VAL A 63 1.68 -8.85 -5.47
N PHE A 64 2.18 -7.67 -5.07
CA PHE A 64 3.57 -7.31 -5.32
C PHE A 64 4.54 -8.32 -4.69
N LEU A 65 4.32 -8.72 -3.44
CA LEU A 65 5.18 -9.71 -2.78
C LEU A 65 5.07 -11.08 -3.46
N GLU A 66 3.87 -11.53 -3.81
CA GLU A 66 3.64 -12.77 -4.57
C GLU A 66 4.42 -12.81 -5.88
N GLU A 67 4.52 -11.67 -6.59
CA GLU A 67 5.25 -11.57 -7.85
C GLU A 67 6.78 -11.48 -7.70
N GLN A 68 7.27 -11.05 -6.53
CA GLN A 68 8.71 -10.81 -6.31
C GLN A 68 9.40 -11.92 -5.50
N LEU A 69 8.66 -12.63 -4.65
CA LEU A 69 9.19 -13.69 -3.80
C LEU A 69 9.24 -15.03 -4.55
N SER A 70 10.18 -15.89 -4.17
CA SER A 70 10.17 -17.29 -4.62
C SER A 70 9.02 -18.08 -3.98
N ASP A 71 8.63 -19.22 -4.56
CA ASP A 71 7.58 -20.09 -4.02
C ASP A 71 7.81 -20.46 -2.54
N LYS A 72 9.08 -20.67 -2.15
CA LYS A 72 9.46 -20.99 -0.77
C LYS A 72 9.23 -19.80 0.17
N GLU A 73 9.65 -18.60 -0.25
CA GLU A 73 9.49 -17.38 0.54
C GLU A 73 8.02 -16.99 0.66
N LEU A 74 7.25 -17.14 -0.42
CA LEU A 74 5.81 -16.91 -0.41
C LEU A 74 5.09 -17.91 0.52
N SER A 75 5.46 -19.20 0.48
CA SER A 75 4.91 -20.19 1.41
C SER A 75 5.15 -19.80 2.87
N ASN A 76 6.39 -19.39 3.20
CA ASN A 76 6.73 -18.94 4.56
C ASN A 76 5.92 -17.69 4.96
N LEU A 77 5.79 -16.71 4.06
CA LEU A 77 5.00 -15.50 4.30
C LEU A 77 3.54 -15.84 4.63
N MET A 78 2.94 -16.77 3.88
CA MET A 78 1.54 -17.17 4.08
C MET A 78 1.34 -17.93 5.40
N ASP A 79 2.28 -18.80 5.76
CA ASP A 79 2.26 -19.50 7.05
C ASP A 79 2.41 -18.52 8.22
N ASP A 80 3.33 -17.56 8.12
CA ASP A 80 3.55 -16.51 9.12
C ASP A 80 2.31 -15.61 9.29
N LEU A 81 1.68 -15.20 8.18
CA LEU A 81 0.43 -14.42 8.19
C LEU A 81 -0.72 -15.22 8.83
N HIS A 82 -0.82 -16.52 8.55
CA HIS A 82 -1.81 -17.39 9.17
C HIS A 82 -1.58 -17.53 10.68
N GLY A 83 -0.32 -17.66 11.10
CA GLY A 83 0.07 -17.69 12.51
C GLY A 83 -0.32 -16.42 13.27
N ILE A 84 -0.22 -15.24 12.63
CA ILE A 84 -0.65 -13.97 13.24
C ILE A 84 -2.19 -13.93 13.39
N ASN A 85 -2.93 -14.28 12.34
CA ASN A 85 -4.40 -14.23 12.35
C ASN A 85 -5.04 -15.24 13.30
N THR A 86 -4.36 -16.34 13.62
CA THR A 86 -4.84 -17.37 14.56
C THR A 86 -4.46 -17.12 16.01
N SER A 87 -3.41 -16.32 16.27
CA SER A 87 -2.90 -16.08 17.63
C SER A 87 -3.35 -14.75 18.25
N GLU A 88 -3.79 -13.78 17.45
CA GLU A 88 -4.17 -12.44 17.93
C GLU A 88 -5.68 -12.22 17.85
N ALA A 89 -6.35 -12.13 19.00
CA ALA A 89 -7.78 -11.81 19.08
C ALA A 89 -8.08 -10.31 18.83
N ASP A 90 -7.06 -9.45 18.94
CA ASP A 90 -7.17 -8.01 18.66
C ASP A 90 -6.72 -7.70 17.23
N ASN A 91 -7.68 -7.32 16.40
CA ASN A 91 -7.47 -6.93 15.00
C ASN A 91 -6.40 -5.84 14.82
N SER A 92 -6.24 -4.94 15.79
CA SER A 92 -5.27 -3.84 15.71
C SER A 92 -3.84 -4.35 15.88
N ARG A 93 -3.65 -5.30 16.79
CA ARG A 93 -2.34 -5.93 17.04
C ARG A 93 -1.97 -6.89 15.91
N ALA A 94 -2.94 -7.66 15.43
CA ALA A 94 -2.77 -8.52 14.25
C ALA A 94 -2.32 -7.68 13.04
N ALA A 95 -3.01 -6.57 12.74
CA ALA A 95 -2.65 -5.68 11.64
C ALA A 95 -1.23 -5.11 11.76
N CYS A 96 -0.82 -4.69 12.96
CA CYS A 96 0.53 -4.18 13.21
C CYS A 96 1.60 -5.27 12.98
N LYS A 97 1.39 -6.48 13.47
CA LYS A 97 2.30 -7.62 13.25
C LYS A 97 2.37 -8.02 11.79
N SER A 98 1.23 -8.11 11.09
CA SER A 98 1.20 -8.39 9.65
C SER A 98 1.98 -7.34 8.87
N LEU A 99 1.85 -6.06 9.24
CA LEU A 99 2.63 -5.01 8.60
C LEU A 99 4.13 -5.24 8.81
N ILE A 100 4.58 -5.46 10.05
CA ILE A 100 6.01 -5.73 10.35
C ILE A 100 6.53 -6.95 9.58
N LEU A 101 5.72 -8.00 9.45
CA LEU A 101 6.07 -9.18 8.67
C LEU A 101 6.27 -8.85 7.19
N LEU A 102 5.29 -8.19 6.57
CA LEU A 102 5.36 -7.77 5.16
C LEU A 102 6.59 -6.88 4.89
N LEU A 103 6.99 -6.08 5.88
CA LEU A 103 8.20 -5.25 5.82
C LEU A 103 9.48 -6.10 5.80
N GLY A 104 9.54 -7.18 6.59
CA GLY A 104 10.67 -8.10 6.55
C GLY A 104 10.85 -8.77 5.18
N TYR A 105 9.75 -9.07 4.49
CA TYR A 105 9.79 -9.63 3.14
C TYR A 105 10.05 -8.57 2.04
N LEU A 106 9.90 -7.28 2.32
CA LEU A 106 10.37 -6.23 1.40
C LEU A 106 11.89 -6.15 1.35
N ASP A 107 12.57 -6.42 2.46
CA ASP A 107 14.04 -6.31 2.57
C ASP A 107 14.79 -7.38 1.78
N VAL A 108 14.13 -8.51 1.46
CA VAL A 108 14.72 -9.54 0.60
C VAL A 108 14.60 -9.22 -0.90
N ILE A 109 13.87 -8.17 -1.26
CA ILE A 109 13.65 -7.74 -2.63
C ILE A 109 14.58 -6.57 -2.95
N ASP A 110 15.44 -6.71 -3.96
CA ASP A 110 16.28 -5.62 -4.46
C ASP A 110 15.43 -4.41 -4.85
N ASP A 111 15.74 -3.25 -4.27
CA ASP A 111 14.98 -1.99 -4.40
C ASP A 111 13.47 -2.15 -4.09
N GLY A 112 13.11 -3.08 -3.19
CA GLY A 112 11.73 -3.45 -2.88
C GLY A 112 10.84 -2.26 -2.54
N LEU A 113 11.31 -1.36 -1.66
CA LEU A 113 10.55 -0.17 -1.27
C LEU A 113 10.32 0.80 -2.45
N TYR A 114 11.32 1.00 -3.29
CA TYR A 114 11.22 1.88 -4.45
C TYR A 114 10.26 1.31 -5.51
N LYS A 115 10.36 0.00 -5.79
CA LYS A 115 9.46 -0.70 -6.72
C LYS A 115 8.02 -0.66 -6.21
N LEU A 116 7.81 -0.87 -4.91
CA LEU A 116 6.50 -0.77 -4.29
C LEU A 116 5.93 0.65 -4.39
N ASP A 117 6.74 1.69 -4.15
CA ASP A 117 6.30 3.08 -4.29
C ASP A 117 5.83 3.40 -5.71
N CYS A 118 6.62 3.00 -6.72
CA CYS A 118 6.27 3.18 -8.12
C CYS A 118 4.97 2.45 -8.47
N ARG A 119 4.82 1.22 -7.98
CA ARG A 119 3.61 0.40 -8.20
C ARG A 119 2.39 1.04 -7.56
N PHE A 120 2.50 1.53 -6.33
CA PHE A 120 1.41 2.24 -5.67
C PHE A 120 1.05 3.56 -6.34
N ASP A 121 2.02 4.33 -6.85
CA ASP A 121 1.71 5.54 -7.60
C ASP A 121 0.87 5.21 -8.85
N HIS A 122 1.25 4.19 -9.61
CA HIS A 122 0.47 3.74 -10.77
C HIS A 122 -0.92 3.22 -10.36
N PHE A 123 -0.97 2.35 -9.35
CA PHE A 123 -2.21 1.75 -8.86
C PHE A 123 -3.21 2.79 -8.34
N ILE A 124 -2.76 3.76 -7.54
CA ILE A 124 -3.60 4.84 -7.01
C ILE A 124 -4.19 5.68 -8.15
N ASN A 125 -3.40 5.95 -9.19
CA ASN A 125 -3.89 6.67 -10.36
C ASN A 125 -4.97 5.87 -11.11
N ASN A 126 -4.81 4.56 -11.24
CA ASN A 126 -5.82 3.69 -11.86
C ASN A 126 -7.09 3.58 -11.03
N LEU A 127 -6.98 3.42 -9.69
CA LEU A 127 -8.14 3.44 -8.79
C LEU A 127 -8.95 4.74 -8.89
N LEU A 128 -8.28 5.87 -9.08
CA LEU A 128 -8.96 7.15 -9.30
C LEU A 128 -9.72 7.14 -10.64
N ILE A 129 -9.10 6.64 -11.71
CA ILE A 129 -9.74 6.54 -13.02
C ILE A 129 -10.97 5.64 -12.95
N ASP A 130 -10.88 4.48 -12.30
CA ASP A 130 -12.00 3.55 -12.12
C ASP A 130 -13.13 4.17 -11.27
N SER A 131 -12.75 4.92 -10.24
CA SER A 131 -13.71 5.72 -9.46
C SER A 131 -14.43 6.77 -10.30
N LEU A 132 -13.77 7.38 -11.28
CA LEU A 132 -14.35 8.41 -12.16
C LEU A 132 -15.21 7.79 -13.27
N THR A 133 -14.78 6.67 -13.86
CA THR A 133 -15.55 5.97 -14.90
C THR A 133 -16.80 5.30 -14.34
N GLY A 134 -16.75 4.81 -13.09
CA GLY A 134 -17.92 4.30 -12.37
C GLY A 134 -19.00 5.37 -12.09
N LEU A 135 -18.62 6.64 -11.86
CA LEU A 135 -19.54 7.76 -11.71
C LEU A 135 -20.24 8.12 -13.03
N ASN A 136 -19.55 8.05 -14.16
CA ASN A 136 -20.13 8.34 -15.47
C ASN A 136 -21.19 7.30 -15.89
N ARG A 137 -21.11 6.05 -15.42
CA ARG A 137 -22.14 5.02 -15.71
C ARG A 137 -23.40 5.18 -14.86
N GLN A 138 -23.28 5.65 -13.62
CA GLN A 138 -24.44 5.92 -12.76
C GLN A 138 -25.17 7.22 -13.10
N SER A 139 -24.52 8.13 -13.83
CA SER A 139 -25.13 9.39 -14.30
C SER A 139 -25.90 9.23 -15.63
N ALA A 140 -25.85 8.04 -16.23
CA ALA A 140 -26.49 7.71 -17.51
C ALA A 140 -27.63 6.68 -17.34
N SER A 141 -28.08 6.45 -16.11
CA SER A 141 -29.23 5.60 -15.75
C SER A 141 -30.41 6.44 -15.29
#